data_AF-A0A8B9J4F2-F1
#
_entry.id   AF-A0A8B9J4F2-F1
#
_cell.length_a   1.000
_cell.length_b   1.000
_cell.length_c   1.000
_cell.angle_alpha   90.00
_cell.angle_beta   90.00
_cell.angle_gamma   90.00
#
_symmetry.space_group_name_H-M   'P 1'
#
loop_
_entity.id
_entity.type
_entity.pdbx_description
1 polymer ?
#
loop_
_entity_poly.entity_id
_entity_poly.type
_entity_poly.pdbx_seq_one_letter_code
_entity_poly.pdbx_strand_id
1 'polypeptide(L)'
;MAKLQRGESECELEKAVRVSVEMSDSSEDEGPEEVAFEESRSAALKSEEEKLQAAKREKELLKEKRRKRQQFFQEQKKKRLLSDTLLEEFDTVPQKQKKLSDDRDEEKDKKQQKLTKSKKKKASRSLQGNCSVMRLKDESADSSMQQSAMDFIQARLYGSGTLRTTSK
;
A
#
# COMPACT_ATOMS: atom_id res chain seq x y z
N MET A 1 15.03 -16.28 -36.34
CA MET A 1 13.89 -15.33 -36.34
C MET A 1 14.22 -14.19 -35.38
N ALA A 2 14.43 -13.01 -35.98
CA ALA A 2 14.78 -11.67 -35.50
C ALA A 2 15.14 -11.38 -34.01
N LYS A 3 16.38 -10.93 -33.81
CA LYS A 3 16.80 -9.99 -32.75
C LYS A 3 16.85 -8.59 -33.38
N LEU A 4 16.13 -7.62 -32.84
CA LEU A 4 16.27 -6.21 -33.22
C LEU A 4 17.39 -5.59 -32.39
N GLN A 5 18.55 -5.37 -33.00
CA GLN A 5 19.60 -4.49 -32.51
C GLN A 5 19.26 -3.08 -32.99
N ARG A 6 19.04 -2.15 -32.06
CA ARG A 6 18.97 -0.71 -32.35
C ARG A 6 20.38 -0.14 -32.21
N GLY A 7 21.04 0.09 -33.34
CA GLY A 7 22.21 0.93 -33.42
C GLY A 7 21.85 2.13 -34.29
N GLU A 8 21.62 3.28 -33.67
CA GLU A 8 21.51 4.56 -34.37
C GLU A 8 22.71 5.40 -33.92
N SER A 9 23.54 5.71 -34.91
CA SER A 9 24.76 6.49 -34.83
C SER A 9 24.44 7.97 -34.63
N GLU A 10 24.73 8.51 -33.45
CA GLU A 10 24.72 9.95 -33.18
C GLU A 10 26.04 10.58 -33.65
N CYS A 11 26.25 10.69 -34.96
CA CYS A 11 27.45 11.34 -35.53
C CYS A 11 27.12 12.18 -36.79
N GLU A 12 25.97 12.85 -36.87
CA GLU A 12 25.70 13.84 -37.95
C GLU A 12 24.87 15.06 -37.50
N LEU A 13 24.95 15.45 -36.21
CA LEU A 13 24.22 16.63 -35.71
C LEU A 13 25.10 17.86 -35.43
N GLU A 14 26.39 17.83 -35.75
CA GLU A 14 27.31 18.94 -35.46
C GLU A 14 27.35 20.02 -36.55
N LYS A 15 26.81 19.78 -37.76
CA LYS A 15 26.89 20.74 -38.89
C LYS A 15 25.60 21.51 -39.18
N ALA A 16 24.47 21.14 -38.59
CA ALA A 16 23.23 21.93 -38.66
C ALA A 16 23.14 23.01 -37.58
N VAL A 17 24.00 22.96 -36.55
CA VAL A 17 23.93 23.84 -35.38
C VAL A 17 24.54 25.23 -35.63
N ARG A 18 25.29 25.43 -36.74
CA ARG A 18 25.98 26.72 -37.00
C ARG A 18 25.22 27.73 -37.85
N VAL A 19 24.04 27.39 -38.40
CA VAL A 19 23.24 28.31 -39.26
C VAL A 19 21.84 28.56 -38.70
N SER A 20 21.50 28.01 -37.53
CA SER A 20 20.24 28.33 -36.82
C SER A 20 20.46 29.27 -35.63
N VAL A 21 21.62 29.94 -35.58
CA VAL A 21 22.04 30.88 -34.53
C VAL A 21 21.80 32.33 -34.97
N GLU A 22 20.87 32.55 -35.90
CA GLU A 22 20.35 33.88 -36.23
C GLU A 22 18.85 33.70 -36.54
N MET A 23 17.98 34.52 -35.92
CA MET A 23 16.49 34.50 -35.94
C MET A 23 15.77 33.92 -34.72
N SER A 24 16.31 34.07 -33.52
CA SER A 24 15.51 34.11 -32.29
C SER A 24 16.11 35.11 -31.31
N ASP A 25 16.22 36.35 -31.79
CA ASP A 25 16.51 37.54 -30.98
C ASP A 25 15.28 38.48 -31.05
N SER A 26 14.09 37.91 -30.87
CA SER A 26 12.89 38.68 -30.59
C SER A 26 12.80 38.76 -29.07
N SER A 27 13.21 39.90 -28.55
CA SER A 27 13.24 40.23 -27.13
C SER A 27 11.96 39.80 -26.41
N GLU A 28 12.13 38.94 -25.41
CA GLU A 28 11.13 38.50 -24.45
C GLU A 28 10.84 39.62 -23.43
N ASP A 29 10.33 40.75 -23.93
CA ASP A 29 9.78 41.85 -23.12
C ASP A 29 8.27 41.95 -23.40
N GLU A 30 7.58 40.82 -23.29
CA GLU A 30 6.12 40.78 -23.24
C GLU A 30 5.72 41.29 -21.85
N GLY A 31 5.35 42.58 -21.79
CA GLY A 31 4.75 43.15 -20.60
C GLY A 31 3.53 42.34 -20.12
N PRO A 32 3.07 42.55 -18.87
CA PRO A 32 1.93 41.81 -18.36
C PRO A 32 0.75 41.88 -19.33
N GLU A 33 0.15 40.74 -19.64
CA GLU A 33 -1.04 40.65 -20.49
C GLU A 33 -2.08 41.67 -20.00
N GLU A 34 -2.48 42.60 -20.87
CA GLU A 34 -3.52 43.59 -20.58
C GLU A 34 -4.89 42.89 -20.57
N VAL A 35 -5.12 42.08 -19.54
CA VAL A 35 -6.40 41.39 -19.34
C VAL A 35 -7.42 42.42 -18.89
N ALA A 36 -8.53 42.54 -19.61
CA ALA A 36 -9.60 43.44 -19.21
C ALA A 36 -10.07 43.09 -17.78
N PHE A 37 -10.43 44.10 -17.00
CA PHE A 37 -10.83 43.89 -15.60
C PHE A 37 -12.03 42.92 -15.47
N GLU A 38 -12.90 42.89 -16.47
CA GLU A 38 -14.03 41.95 -16.57
C GLU A 38 -13.58 40.52 -16.84
N GLU A 39 -12.59 40.34 -17.73
CA GLU A 39 -12.00 39.04 -18.03
C GLU A 39 -11.29 38.49 -16.80
N SER A 40 -10.51 39.32 -16.11
CA SER A 40 -9.85 38.97 -14.85
C SER A 40 -10.84 38.50 -13.78
N ARG A 41 -11.97 39.20 -13.63
CA ARG A 41 -13.06 38.76 -12.73
C ARG A 41 -13.67 37.44 -13.17
N SER A 42 -13.94 37.27 -14.46
CA SER A 42 -14.53 36.04 -14.99
C SER A 42 -13.60 34.83 -14.85
N ALA A 43 -12.29 35.03 -15.05
CA ALA A 43 -11.27 34.01 -14.93
C ALA A 43 -11.11 33.56 -13.46
N ALA A 44 -11.13 34.51 -12.52
CA ALA A 44 -11.09 34.20 -11.09
C ALA A 44 -12.29 33.34 -10.65
N LEU A 45 -13.50 33.70 -11.08
CA LEU A 45 -14.72 32.93 -10.77
C LEU A 45 -14.69 31.52 -11.39
N LYS A 46 -14.31 31.41 -12.66
CA LYS A 46 -14.16 30.10 -13.34
C LYS A 46 -13.11 29.24 -12.63
N SER A 47 -11.98 29.81 -12.24
CA SER A 47 -10.93 29.09 -11.50
C SER A 47 -11.45 28.54 -10.17
N GLU A 48 -12.27 29.29 -9.44
CA GLU A 48 -12.90 28.83 -8.21
C GLU A 48 -13.88 27.67 -8.48
N GLU A 49 -14.76 27.82 -9.47
CA GLU A 49 -15.70 26.78 -9.87
C GLU A 49 -14.99 25.49 -10.28
N GLU A 50 -13.92 25.60 -11.08
CA GLU A 50 -13.12 24.47 -11.52
C GLU A 50 -12.46 23.75 -10.34
N LYS A 51 -11.93 24.48 -9.36
CA LYS A 51 -11.37 23.89 -8.13
C LYS A 51 -12.42 23.08 -7.37
N LEU A 52 -13.63 23.63 -7.22
CA LEU A 52 -14.74 22.92 -6.57
C LEU A 52 -15.17 21.69 -7.36
N GLN A 53 -15.24 21.78 -8.69
CA GLN A 53 -15.56 20.64 -9.55
C GLN A 53 -14.47 19.56 -9.51
N ALA A 54 -13.20 19.94 -9.53
CA ALA A 54 -12.08 19.01 -9.44
C ALA A 54 -12.14 18.21 -8.12
N ALA A 55 -12.39 18.88 -6.99
CA ALA A 55 -12.57 18.21 -5.70
C ALA A 55 -13.76 17.22 -5.69
N LYS A 56 -14.86 17.55 -6.39
CA LYS A 56 -16.00 16.62 -6.55
C LYS A 56 -15.62 15.40 -7.41
N ARG A 57 -14.94 15.61 -8.55
CA ARG A 57 -14.48 14.53 -9.44
C ARG A 57 -13.49 13.60 -8.72
N GLU A 58 -12.56 14.15 -7.94
CA GLU A 58 -11.59 13.34 -7.18
C GLU A 58 -12.30 12.42 -6.16
N LYS A 59 -13.27 12.96 -5.42
CA LYS A 59 -14.09 12.17 -4.49
C LYS A 59 -14.85 11.06 -5.20
N GLU A 60 -15.35 11.31 -6.40
CA GLU A 60 -16.04 10.31 -7.21
C GLU A 60 -15.10 9.19 -7.68
N LEU A 61 -13.90 9.53 -8.17
CA LEU A 61 -12.88 8.55 -8.56
C LEU A 61 -12.50 7.62 -7.40
N LEU A 62 -12.40 8.15 -6.17
CA LEU A 62 -12.15 7.35 -4.98
C LEU A 62 -13.30 6.38 -4.67
N LYS A 63 -14.55 6.84 -4.81
CA LYS A 63 -15.74 5.98 -4.65
C LYS A 63 -15.79 4.89 -5.72
N GLU A 64 -15.49 5.22 -6.98
CA GLU A 64 -15.45 4.26 -8.08
C GLU A 64 -14.39 3.18 -7.83
N LYS A 65 -13.18 3.57 -7.39
CA LYS A 65 -12.12 2.63 -7.00
C LYS A 65 -12.59 1.69 -5.87
N ARG A 66 -13.30 2.22 -4.86
CA ARG A 66 -13.90 1.39 -3.79
C ARG A 66 -14.92 0.40 -4.35
N ARG A 67 -15.81 0.86 -5.24
CA ARG A 67 -16.84 0.01 -5.87
C ARG A 67 -16.20 -1.11 -6.71
N LYS A 68 -15.18 -0.81 -7.52
CA LYS A 68 -14.44 -1.81 -8.31
C LYS A 68 -13.81 -2.88 -7.41
N ARG A 69 -13.17 -2.49 -6.30
CA ARG A 69 -12.61 -3.45 -5.32
C ARG A 69 -13.69 -4.35 -4.71
N GLN A 70 -14.84 -3.78 -4.37
CA GLN A 70 -15.96 -4.54 -3.81
C GLN A 70 -16.51 -5.54 -4.83
N GLN A 71 -16.71 -5.13 -6.08
CA GLN A 71 -17.15 -6.01 -7.16
C GLN A 71 -16.17 -7.15 -7.39
N PHE A 72 -14.86 -6.84 -7.45
CA PHE A 72 -13.82 -7.85 -7.57
C PHE A 72 -13.84 -8.88 -6.43
N PHE A 73 -14.05 -8.43 -5.19
CA PHE A 73 -14.19 -9.35 -4.05
C PHE A 73 -15.43 -10.25 -4.18
N GLN A 74 -16.57 -9.70 -4.61
CA GLN A 74 -17.78 -10.49 -4.86
C GLN A 74 -17.56 -11.50 -5.99
N GLU A 75 -16.92 -11.11 -7.08
CA GLU A 75 -16.56 -12.02 -8.17
C GLU A 75 -15.59 -13.11 -7.72
N GLN A 76 -14.58 -12.76 -6.91
CA GLN A 76 -13.69 -13.76 -6.32
C GLN A 76 -14.45 -14.74 -5.43
N LYS A 77 -15.37 -14.26 -4.58
CA LYS A 77 -16.23 -15.10 -3.75
C LYS A 77 -17.07 -16.05 -4.60
N LYS A 78 -17.65 -15.56 -5.70
CA LYS A 78 -18.41 -16.39 -6.65
C LYS A 78 -17.52 -17.42 -7.35
N LYS A 79 -16.32 -17.04 -7.80
CA LYS A 79 -15.36 -17.97 -8.44
C LYS A 79 -14.76 -19.00 -7.49
N ARG A 80 -14.63 -18.66 -6.20
CA ARG A 80 -14.14 -19.57 -5.15
C ARG A 80 -15.25 -20.45 -4.58
N LEU A 81 -16.51 -20.12 -4.85
CA LEU A 81 -17.63 -20.98 -4.50
C LEU A 81 -17.57 -22.20 -5.43
N LEU A 82 -17.70 -23.39 -4.84
CA LEU A 82 -17.87 -24.62 -5.59
C LEU A 82 -19.17 -24.50 -6.41
N SER A 83 -19.22 -25.14 -7.59
CA SER A 83 -20.44 -25.10 -8.39
C SER A 83 -21.61 -25.67 -7.59
N ASP A 84 -22.79 -25.06 -7.72
CA ASP A 84 -23.98 -25.46 -6.97
C ASP A 84 -24.31 -26.95 -7.20
N THR A 85 -24.01 -27.47 -8.39
CA THR A 85 -24.11 -28.90 -8.74
C THR A 85 -23.31 -29.82 -7.82
N LEU A 86 -22.06 -29.44 -7.48
CA LEU A 86 -21.22 -30.24 -6.58
C LEU A 86 -21.66 -30.10 -5.13
N LEU A 87 -22.20 -28.94 -4.75
CA LEU A 87 -22.72 -28.72 -3.40
C LEU A 87 -23.95 -29.61 -3.14
N GLU A 88 -24.84 -29.71 -4.12
CA GLU A 88 -26.04 -30.56 -4.07
C GLU A 88 -25.69 -32.07 -3.99
N GLU A 89 -24.60 -32.51 -4.65
CA GLU A 89 -24.08 -33.88 -4.51
C GLU A 89 -23.67 -34.19 -3.06
N PHE A 90 -23.07 -33.25 -2.32
CA PHE A 90 -22.70 -33.49 -0.92
C PHE A 90 -23.91 -33.58 0.02
N ASP A 91 -24.97 -32.85 -0.26
CA ASP A 91 -26.20 -32.86 0.54
C ASP A 91 -27.06 -34.10 0.29
N THR A 92 -27.01 -34.65 -0.93
CA THR A 92 -27.74 -35.88 -1.31
C THR A 92 -27.00 -37.16 -0.89
N VAL A 93 -25.69 -37.09 -0.63
CA VAL A 93 -24.94 -38.23 -0.09
C VAL A 93 -25.33 -38.45 1.39
N PRO A 94 -25.95 -39.60 1.75
CA PRO A 94 -26.31 -39.86 3.13
C PRO A 94 -25.05 -39.98 4.01
N GLN A 95 -24.79 -38.97 4.84
CA GLN A 95 -23.72 -39.00 5.82
C GLN A 95 -24.00 -40.09 6.86
N LYS A 96 -23.31 -41.23 6.75
CA LYS A 96 -23.27 -42.25 7.81
C LYS A 96 -22.68 -41.63 9.08
N GLN A 97 -23.53 -41.25 10.02
CA GLN A 97 -23.15 -40.71 11.32
C GLN A 97 -22.25 -41.71 12.07
N LYS A 98 -20.97 -41.35 12.28
CA LYS A 98 -20.11 -42.01 13.28
C LYS A 98 -20.51 -41.47 14.65
N LYS A 99 -21.09 -42.33 15.49
CA LYS A 99 -21.43 -42.01 16.88
C LYS A 99 -20.15 -41.74 17.67
N LEU A 100 -20.04 -40.53 18.24
CA LEU A 100 -19.12 -40.24 19.33
C LEU A 100 -19.76 -40.85 20.60
N SER A 101 -19.11 -41.86 21.17
CA SER A 101 -19.47 -42.45 22.46
C SER A 101 -19.00 -41.53 23.58
N ASP A 102 -19.96 -40.99 24.31
CA ASP A 102 -19.81 -40.31 25.59
C ASP A 102 -19.84 -41.39 26.68
N ASP A 103 -18.73 -41.65 27.39
CA ASP A 103 -18.75 -42.51 28.57
C ASP A 103 -17.69 -42.07 29.61
N ARG A 104 -18.08 -42.27 30.87
CA ARG A 104 -17.80 -41.47 32.07
C ARG A 104 -16.38 -41.55 32.65
N ASP A 105 -16.12 -40.55 33.51
CA ASP A 105 -15.12 -40.52 34.57
C ASP A 105 -14.99 -41.85 35.36
N GLU A 106 -13.76 -42.34 35.55
CA GLU A 106 -13.28 -42.86 36.84
C GLU A 106 -11.76 -42.64 36.99
N GLU A 107 -11.42 -42.06 38.13
CA GLU A 107 -10.09 -41.78 38.64
C GLU A 107 -9.52 -43.05 39.32
N LYS A 108 -8.26 -43.43 39.06
CA LYS A 108 -7.19 -43.66 40.09
C LYS A 108 -5.98 -44.47 39.61
N ASP A 109 -4.83 -43.82 39.81
CA ASP A 109 -3.55 -44.32 40.34
C ASP A 109 -2.94 -45.65 39.87
N LYS A 110 -1.71 -45.55 39.32
CA LYS A 110 -0.48 -46.00 40.00
C LYS A 110 0.79 -45.67 39.20
N LYS A 111 1.63 -44.80 39.79
CA LYS A 111 3.09 -44.98 40.03
C LYS A 111 3.87 -45.85 39.02
N GLN A 112 4.81 -45.26 38.29
CA GLN A 112 6.28 -45.42 38.47
C GLN A 112 7.11 -45.14 37.21
N GLN A 113 8.16 -44.33 37.45
CA GLN A 113 9.52 -44.47 36.96
C GLN A 113 9.87 -44.36 35.45
N LYS A 114 10.67 -43.31 35.23
CA LYS A 114 12.01 -43.33 34.58
C LYS A 114 12.11 -43.39 33.06
N LEU A 115 13.15 -42.66 32.63
CA LEU A 115 13.91 -42.75 31.38
C LEU A 115 13.43 -41.88 30.20
N THR A 116 14.09 -40.71 30.13
CA THR A 116 14.88 -40.28 28.97
C THR A 116 14.34 -40.65 27.59
N LYS A 117 13.74 -39.68 26.88
CA LYS A 117 13.98 -39.59 25.42
C LYS A 117 13.56 -38.24 24.81
N SER A 118 14.56 -37.60 24.22
CA SER A 118 14.51 -36.78 23.01
C SER A 118 13.43 -35.70 22.92
N LYS A 119 13.76 -34.50 23.42
CA LYS A 119 13.29 -33.27 22.78
C LYS A 119 13.88 -33.25 21.36
N LYS A 120 13.08 -33.58 20.34
CA LYS A 120 13.39 -33.24 18.96
C LYS A 120 13.43 -31.72 18.86
N LYS A 121 14.61 -31.14 19.06
CA LYS A 121 14.91 -29.77 18.66
C LYS A 121 14.77 -29.76 17.13
N LYS A 122 13.82 -28.99 16.61
CA LYS A 122 13.78 -28.67 15.18
C LYS A 122 15.14 -28.05 14.87
N ALA A 123 15.93 -28.70 14.01
CA ALA A 123 17.19 -28.16 13.55
C ALA A 123 16.88 -26.88 12.76
N SER A 124 17.03 -25.72 13.41
CA SER A 124 17.18 -24.46 12.70
C SER A 124 18.47 -24.58 11.92
N ARG A 125 18.39 -24.56 10.59
CA ARG A 125 19.58 -24.48 9.74
C ARG A 125 20.30 -23.19 10.12
N SER A 126 21.34 -23.30 10.94
CA SER A 126 22.19 -22.15 11.27
C SER A 126 22.99 -21.85 10.02
N LEU A 127 22.66 -20.76 9.34
CA LEU A 127 23.48 -20.23 8.26
C LEU A 127 24.80 -19.78 8.90
N GLN A 128 25.90 -20.49 8.60
CA GLN A 128 27.25 -20.05 8.92
C GLN A 128 27.56 -18.82 8.09
N GLY A 129 27.32 -17.65 8.67
CA GLY A 129 27.68 -16.37 8.09
C GLY A 129 27.52 -15.30 9.16
N ASN A 130 28.60 -14.59 9.46
CA ASN A 130 28.57 -13.47 10.39
C ASN A 130 27.92 -12.28 9.66
N CYS A 131 26.60 -12.26 9.61
CA CYS A 131 25.84 -11.16 9.02
C CYS A 131 25.74 -10.04 10.07
N SER A 132 26.57 -9.02 9.94
CA SER A 132 26.41 -7.77 10.69
C SER A 132 25.46 -6.86 9.90
N VAL A 133 24.21 -6.79 10.34
CA VAL A 133 23.22 -5.84 9.82
C VAL A 133 23.25 -4.62 10.73
N MET A 134 23.83 -3.51 10.25
CA MET A 134 23.74 -2.22 10.91
C MET A 134 22.72 -1.35 10.18
N ARG A 135 21.76 -0.80 10.92
CA ARG A 135 20.87 0.25 10.38
C ARG A 135 21.66 1.56 10.36
N LEU A 136 21.97 2.04 9.16
CA LEU A 136 22.53 3.37 8.94
C LEU A 136 21.40 4.39 9.15
N LYS A 137 21.29 4.91 10.37
CA LYS A 137 20.52 6.10 10.79
C LYS A 137 19.34 6.49 9.89
N ASP A 138 18.14 6.01 10.26
CA ASP A 138 16.86 6.60 9.86
C ASP A 138 16.49 7.82 10.75
N GLU A 139 17.48 8.56 11.27
CA GLU A 139 17.25 9.47 12.41
C GLU A 139 16.58 10.80 12.07
N SER A 140 16.33 11.12 10.80
CA SER A 140 15.79 12.44 10.42
C SER A 140 14.42 12.40 9.74
N ALA A 141 14.14 11.41 8.88
CA ALA A 141 12.84 11.33 8.20
C ALA A 141 11.72 10.84 9.12
N ASP A 142 12.03 9.90 10.02
CA ASP A 142 11.05 9.35 10.96
C ASP A 142 10.76 10.30 12.13
N SER A 143 11.68 11.22 12.44
CA SER A 143 11.55 12.12 13.59
C SER A 143 10.31 13.02 13.50
N SER A 144 10.01 13.57 12.32
CA SER A 144 8.87 14.49 12.12
C SER A 144 7.53 13.75 12.21
N MET A 145 7.43 12.59 11.56
CA MET A 145 6.22 11.76 11.63
C MET A 145 6.01 11.20 13.05
N GLN A 146 7.09 10.79 13.71
CA GLN A 146 7.06 10.33 15.10
C GLN A 146 6.66 11.46 16.05
N GLN A 147 7.17 12.68 15.86
CA GLN A 147 6.80 13.83 16.66
C GLN A 147 5.31 14.16 16.48
N SER A 148 4.83 14.18 15.23
CA SER A 148 3.41 14.37 14.93
C SER A 148 2.53 13.29 15.58
N ALA A 149 2.95 12.03 15.55
CA ALA A 149 2.25 10.94 16.22
C ALA A 149 2.23 11.10 17.75
N MET A 150 3.34 11.53 18.34
CA MET A 150 3.43 11.82 19.78
C MET A 150 2.50 12.98 20.16
N ASP A 151 2.50 14.06 19.39
CA ASP A 151 1.64 15.23 19.63
C ASP A 151 0.15 14.85 19.52
N PHE A 152 -0.20 14.01 18.54
CA PHE A 152 -1.56 13.48 18.40
C PHE A 152 -1.99 12.66 19.63
N ILE A 153 -1.12 11.76 20.10
CA ILE A 153 -1.39 10.96 21.30
C ILE A 153 -1.54 11.88 22.51
N GLN A 154 -0.65 12.86 22.67
CA GLN A 154 -0.71 13.81 23.79
C GLN A 154 -2.02 14.61 23.79
N ALA A 155 -2.41 15.16 22.65
CA ALA A 155 -3.64 15.94 22.51
C ALA A 155 -4.90 15.12 22.79
N ARG A 156 -4.93 13.84 22.38
CA ARG A 156 -6.11 12.97 22.53
C ARG A 156 -6.21 12.28 23.89
N LEU A 157 -5.07 11.91 24.49
CA LEU A 157 -5.03 11.10 25.70
C LEU A 157 -4.83 11.93 26.98
N TYR A 158 -4.04 13.00 26.92
CA TYR A 158 -3.60 13.76 28.09
C TYR A 158 -4.10 15.21 28.13
N GLY A 159 -4.64 15.72 27.02
CA GLY A 159 -5.18 17.08 26.90
C GLY A 159 -4.09 18.16 26.85
N SER A 160 -4.48 19.40 26.57
CA SER A 160 -3.56 20.54 26.46
C SER A 160 -2.92 20.85 27.82
N GLY A 161 -1.61 20.67 27.95
CA GLY A 161 -0.82 21.14 29.09
C GLY A 161 -0.28 20.07 30.04
N THR A 162 -0.52 18.78 29.81
CA THR A 162 -0.03 17.72 30.70
C THR A 162 1.10 16.91 30.05
N LEU A 163 2.35 17.36 30.16
CA LEU A 163 3.54 16.59 29.82
C LEU A 163 3.80 15.51 30.89
N ARG A 164 2.95 14.49 30.93
CA ARG A 164 3.14 13.33 31.81
C ARG A 164 4.01 12.30 31.09
N THR A 165 5.27 12.61 30.84
CA THR A 165 6.22 11.64 30.31
C THR A 165 6.63 10.68 31.43
N THR A 166 6.33 9.39 31.26
CA THR A 166 6.81 8.33 32.16
C THR A 166 8.15 7.81 31.64
N SER A 167 9.19 8.62 31.71
CA SER A 167 10.56 8.15 31.50
C SER A 167 11.42 8.63 32.67
N LYS A 168 11.89 7.66 33.47
CA LYS A 168 13.10 7.77 34.27
C LYS A 168 14.16 6.88 33.63
#